data_AF-A0A7X3CLB9-F1
#
_entry.id   AF-A0A7X3CLB9-F1
#
_cell.length_a   1.000
_cell.length_b   1.000
_cell.length_c   1.000
_cell.angle_alpha   90.00
_cell.angle_beta   90.00
_cell.angle_gamma   90.00
#
_symmetry.space_group_name_H-M   'P 1'
#
loop_
_entity.id
_entity.type
_entity.pdbx_description
1 polymer ?
#
loop_
_entity_poly.entity_id
_entity_poly.type
_entity_poly.pdbx_seq_one_letter_code
_entity_poly.pdbx_strand_id
1 'polypeptide(L)'
;MIMEDKVLKLLQKAGWLEGRVVDVIQYTEFLDDDGYFVFGSAINFLKEYGGLIIEFENPKRLGSYLKLIIDPIEASSSIFRELSKRYERYCNEPFVIVGEIPLMDMTWYISLSGLFYGGNDDYLICLGDDFYQALNNIITGAVLDVNTVEDE
;
A
#
# COMPACT_ATOMS: atom_id res chain seq x y z
N MET A 1 -22.88 -9.64 -4.79
CA MET A 1 -21.85 -9.64 -3.73
C MET A 1 -21.37 -8.20 -3.65
N ILE A 2 -21.60 -7.55 -2.52
CA ILE A 2 -21.28 -6.12 -2.34
C ILE A 2 -19.74 -6.00 -2.29
N MET A 3 -19.18 -4.89 -2.77
CA MET A 3 -17.73 -4.60 -2.80
C MET A 3 -17.00 -5.03 -1.51
N GLU A 4 -17.57 -4.64 -0.37
CA GLU A 4 -17.06 -4.95 0.97
C GLU A 4 -16.97 -6.46 1.25
N ASP A 5 -17.91 -7.27 0.75
CA ASP A 5 -17.93 -8.72 1.00
C ASP A 5 -16.70 -9.43 0.39
N LYS A 6 -16.21 -8.96 -0.76
CA LYS A 6 -15.05 -9.58 -1.44
C LYS A 6 -13.77 -9.24 -0.70
N VAL A 7 -13.58 -7.97 -0.39
CA VAL A 7 -12.41 -7.45 0.33
C VAL A 7 -12.32 -8.11 1.70
N LEU A 8 -13.42 -8.11 2.46
CA LEU A 8 -13.47 -8.69 3.81
C LEU A 8 -13.09 -10.18 3.83
N LYS A 9 -13.56 -10.97 2.85
CA LYS A 9 -13.19 -12.39 2.74
C LYS A 9 -11.70 -12.59 2.50
N LEU A 10 -11.06 -11.75 1.69
CA LEU A 10 -9.62 -11.83 1.45
C LEU A 10 -8.83 -11.45 2.70
N LEU A 11 -9.24 -10.40 3.40
CA LEU A 11 -8.65 -9.99 4.68
C LEU A 11 -8.76 -11.11 5.72
N GLN A 12 -9.94 -11.69 5.89
CA GLN A 12 -10.16 -12.82 6.81
C GLN A 12 -9.32 -14.04 6.43
N LYS A 13 -9.20 -14.36 5.13
CA LYS A 13 -8.32 -15.44 4.64
C LYS A 13 -6.85 -15.16 4.94
N ALA A 14 -6.43 -13.90 4.92
CA ALA A 14 -5.09 -13.45 5.30
C ALA A 14 -4.86 -13.42 6.82
N GLY A 15 -5.87 -13.75 7.64
CA GLY A 15 -5.78 -13.78 9.09
C GLY A 15 -6.17 -12.47 9.78
N TRP A 16 -6.75 -11.51 9.05
CA TRP A 16 -7.29 -10.30 9.67
C TRP A 16 -8.58 -10.60 10.44
N LEU A 17 -8.71 -9.96 11.60
CA LEU A 17 -9.87 -9.96 12.46
C LEU A 17 -10.13 -8.52 12.90
N GLU A 18 -11.39 -8.14 13.08
CA GLU A 18 -11.75 -6.79 13.51
C GLU A 18 -11.13 -6.45 14.87
N GLY A 19 -10.50 -5.26 14.95
CA GLY A 19 -9.84 -4.79 16.17
C GLY A 19 -8.46 -5.41 16.39
N ARG A 20 -7.81 -5.87 15.32
CA ARG A 20 -6.44 -6.39 15.37
C ARG A 20 -5.48 -5.26 15.76
N VAL A 21 -4.58 -5.53 16.70
CA VAL A 21 -3.56 -4.56 17.13
C VAL A 21 -2.18 -5.20 17.06
N VAL A 22 -1.42 -4.82 16.04
CA VAL A 22 -0.02 -5.18 15.82
C VAL A 22 0.87 -4.20 16.56
N ASP A 23 1.95 -4.70 17.17
CA ASP A 23 3.03 -3.86 17.64
C ASP A 23 3.80 -3.30 16.44
N VAL A 24 3.74 -1.99 16.25
CA VAL A 24 4.31 -1.29 15.10
C VAL A 24 5.60 -0.55 15.43
N ILE A 25 6.14 -0.69 16.65
CA ILE A 25 7.35 0.05 17.08
C ILE A 25 8.48 -0.13 16.07
N GLN A 26 8.77 -1.38 15.68
CA GLN A 26 9.82 -1.69 14.70
C GLN A 26 9.57 -1.03 13.34
N TYR A 27 8.32 -0.99 12.88
CA TYR A 27 7.96 -0.30 11.65
C TYR A 27 8.16 1.20 11.75
N THR A 28 7.70 1.81 12.85
CA THR A 28 7.79 3.27 13.03
C THR A 28 9.22 3.74 13.22
N GLU A 29 10.04 3.00 13.97
CA GLU A 29 11.47 3.32 14.16
C GLU A 29 12.22 3.20 12.84
N PHE A 30 12.01 2.11 12.09
CA PHE A 30 12.63 1.93 10.78
C PHE A 30 12.25 3.05 9.79
N LEU A 31 10.97 3.40 9.70
CA LEU A 31 10.49 4.45 8.80
C LEU A 31 11.04 5.83 9.19
N ASP A 32 11.13 6.14 10.49
CA ASP A 32 11.72 7.39 10.98
C ASP A 32 13.22 7.46 10.66
N ASP A 33 13.96 6.37 10.90
CA ASP A 33 15.39 6.24 10.56
C ASP A 33 15.65 6.37 9.05
N ASP A 34 14.72 5.89 8.20
CA ASP A 34 14.76 6.01 6.74
C ASP A 34 14.24 7.38 6.23
N GLY A 35 13.87 8.29 7.15
CA GLY A 35 13.52 9.68 6.87
C GLY A 35 12.09 9.89 6.37
N TYR A 36 11.15 9.01 6.73
CA TYR A 36 9.73 9.25 6.56
C TYR A 36 9.15 10.09 7.69
N PHE A 37 8.22 10.98 7.36
CA PHE A 37 7.39 11.61 8.36
C PHE A 37 6.21 10.68 8.70
N VAL A 38 6.36 9.88 9.75
CA VAL A 38 5.35 8.88 10.14
C VAL A 38 4.18 9.54 10.87
N PHE A 39 3.03 9.63 10.22
CA PHE A 39 1.82 10.26 10.74
C PHE A 39 0.77 9.26 11.24
N GLY A 40 -0.22 9.76 12.01
CA GLY A 40 -1.17 8.94 12.75
C GLY A 40 -2.00 7.97 11.90
N SER A 41 -2.42 8.36 10.70
CA SER A 41 -3.17 7.45 9.79
C SER A 41 -2.31 6.27 9.33
N ALA A 42 -1.03 6.48 9.02
CA ALA A 42 -0.09 5.39 8.70
C ALA A 42 0.12 4.45 9.90
N ILE A 43 0.30 5.01 11.12
CA ILE A 43 0.44 4.21 12.34
C ILE A 43 -0.81 3.36 12.59
N ASN A 44 -1.99 3.95 12.47
CA ASN A 44 -3.26 3.24 12.67
C ASN A 44 -3.46 2.13 11.62
N PHE A 45 -3.12 2.43 10.36
CA PHE A 45 -3.15 1.43 9.30
C PHE A 45 -2.23 0.25 9.60
N LEU A 46 -0.97 0.50 9.94
CA LEU A 46 0.00 -0.56 10.25
C LEU A 46 -0.38 -1.35 11.51
N LYS A 47 -1.00 -0.70 12.51
CA LYS A 47 -1.50 -1.39 13.71
C LYS A 47 -2.59 -2.40 13.37
N GLU A 48 -3.48 -2.06 12.44
CA GLU A 48 -4.59 -2.95 12.07
C GLU A 48 -4.13 -4.02 11.06
N TYR A 49 -3.34 -3.63 10.05
CA TYR A 49 -3.07 -4.45 8.87
C TYR A 49 -1.61 -4.90 8.69
N GLY A 50 -0.67 -4.40 9.50
CA GLY A 50 0.76 -4.75 9.42
C GLY A 50 1.00 -6.26 9.52
N GLY A 51 1.92 -6.79 8.72
CA GLY A 51 2.26 -8.20 8.62
C GLY A 51 1.24 -9.09 7.90
N LEU A 52 0.15 -8.53 7.35
CA LEU A 52 -0.78 -9.33 6.53
C LEU A 52 -0.18 -9.62 5.15
N ILE A 53 -0.41 -10.84 4.67
CA ILE A 53 -0.11 -11.24 3.29
C ILE A 53 -1.45 -11.58 2.63
N ILE A 54 -1.91 -10.68 1.76
CA ILE A 54 -3.21 -10.78 1.10
C ILE A 54 -3.00 -11.37 -0.29
N GLU A 55 -3.40 -12.62 -0.46
CA GLU A 55 -3.32 -13.33 -1.74
C GLU A 55 -4.63 -13.23 -2.52
N PHE A 56 -4.55 -12.83 -3.78
CA PHE A 56 -5.70 -12.69 -4.69
C PHE A 56 -5.34 -13.12 -6.12
N GLU A 57 -6.34 -13.55 -6.88
CA GLU A 57 -6.13 -13.89 -8.29
C GLU A 57 -5.83 -12.62 -9.10
N ASN A 58 -4.87 -12.71 -10.02
CA ASN A 58 -4.49 -11.63 -10.89
C ASN A 58 -5.66 -11.31 -11.85
N PRO A 59 -6.26 -10.10 -11.78
CA PRO A 59 -7.43 -9.77 -12.59
C PRO A 59 -7.12 -9.72 -14.10
N LYS A 60 -5.84 -9.58 -14.48
CA LYS A 60 -5.39 -9.56 -15.89
C LYS A 60 -4.91 -10.93 -16.39
N ARG A 61 -4.74 -11.92 -15.52
CA ARG A 61 -4.22 -13.25 -15.87
C ARG A 61 -4.85 -14.35 -15.02
N LEU A 62 -5.93 -14.94 -15.52
CA LEU A 62 -6.62 -16.06 -14.87
C LEU A 62 -5.66 -17.21 -14.54
N GLY A 63 -5.83 -17.80 -13.35
CA GLY A 63 -4.98 -18.87 -12.83
C GLY A 63 -3.61 -18.42 -12.31
N SER A 64 -3.31 -17.12 -12.32
CA SER A 64 -2.14 -16.53 -11.66
C SER A 64 -2.57 -15.79 -10.40
N TYR A 65 -1.72 -15.76 -9.38
CA TYR A 65 -1.99 -15.08 -8.12
C TYR A 65 -0.96 -13.98 -7.85
N LEU A 66 -1.40 -12.93 -7.17
CA LEU A 66 -0.60 -11.84 -6.66
C LEU A 66 -0.69 -11.82 -5.13
N LYS A 67 0.29 -11.19 -4.49
CA LYS A 67 0.34 -11.00 -3.04
C LYS A 67 0.60 -9.54 -2.74
N LEU A 68 -0.27 -8.94 -1.93
CA LEU A 68 0.00 -7.68 -1.26
C LEU A 68 0.57 -8.01 0.12
N ILE A 69 1.80 -7.60 0.37
CA ILE A 69 2.51 -7.78 1.64
C ILE A 69 2.49 -6.44 2.36
N ILE A 70 1.82 -6.37 3.50
CA ILE A 70 1.76 -5.14 4.32
C ILE A 70 2.91 -5.15 5.32
N ASP A 71 4.12 -4.92 4.82
CA ASP A 71 5.31 -4.77 5.66
C ASP A 71 6.17 -3.63 5.10
N PRO A 72 6.28 -2.50 5.80
CA PRO A 72 7.04 -1.35 5.30
C PRO A 72 8.56 -1.62 5.27
N ILE A 73 9.08 -2.51 6.12
CA ILE A 73 10.51 -2.84 6.13
C ILE A 73 10.85 -3.66 4.89
N GLU A 74 10.02 -4.67 4.57
CA GLU A 74 10.19 -5.48 3.36
C GLU A 74 10.04 -4.60 2.11
N ALA A 75 8.98 -3.79 2.04
CA ALA A 75 8.71 -2.92 0.89
C ALA A 75 9.80 -1.87 0.64
N SER A 76 10.41 -1.30 1.70
CA SER A 76 11.53 -0.36 1.55
C SER A 76 12.79 -1.00 0.96
N SER A 77 12.93 -2.33 0.98
CA SER A 77 14.08 -2.98 0.33
C SER A 77 14.04 -2.87 -1.21
N SER A 78 12.86 -2.60 -1.77
CA SER A 78 12.60 -2.50 -3.20
C SER A 78 12.71 -1.08 -3.75
N ILE A 79 12.92 -0.06 -2.90
CA ILE A 79 12.82 1.34 -3.31
C ILE A 79 13.73 2.27 -2.49
N PHE A 80 14.32 3.26 -3.17
CA PHE A 80 15.09 4.32 -2.50
C PHE A 80 14.16 5.42 -1.97
N ARG A 81 14.43 5.93 -0.76
CA ARG A 81 13.68 7.03 -0.14
C ARG A 81 13.48 8.25 -1.04
N GLU A 82 14.47 8.58 -1.89
CA GLU A 82 14.39 9.72 -2.83
C GLU A 82 13.26 9.57 -3.86
N LEU A 83 12.94 8.34 -4.27
CA LEU A 83 11.81 8.09 -5.16
C LEU A 83 10.49 8.42 -4.47
N SER A 84 10.35 8.01 -3.20
CA SER A 84 9.18 8.37 -2.41
C SER A 84 9.10 9.89 -2.19
N LYS A 85 10.22 10.61 -2.00
CA LYS A 85 10.22 12.09 -1.93
C LYS A 85 9.75 12.73 -3.23
N ARG A 86 10.02 12.11 -4.37
CA ARG A 86 9.54 12.58 -5.68
C ARG A 86 8.03 12.50 -5.77
N TYR A 87 7.43 11.39 -5.31
CA TYR A 87 5.97 11.27 -5.21
C TYR A 87 5.37 12.28 -4.23
N GLU A 88 6.01 12.49 -3.07
CA GLU A 88 5.57 13.49 -2.07
C GLU A 88 5.54 14.91 -2.66
N ARG A 89 6.56 15.29 -3.44
CA ARG A 89 6.59 16.58 -4.14
C ARG A 89 5.47 16.70 -5.17
N TYR A 90 5.29 15.66 -5.99
CA TYR A 90 4.25 15.63 -7.01
C TYR A 90 2.83 15.78 -6.43
N CYS A 91 2.55 15.08 -5.32
CA CYS A 91 1.27 15.17 -4.64
C CYS A 91 1.16 16.35 -3.66
N ASN A 92 2.26 17.07 -3.42
CA ASN A 92 2.37 18.13 -2.42
C ASN A 92 1.91 17.68 -1.02
N GLU A 93 2.26 16.45 -0.63
CA GLU A 93 1.86 15.84 0.63
C GLU A 93 2.86 14.75 1.08
N PRO A 94 3.12 14.58 2.40
CA PRO A 94 3.96 13.48 2.90
C PRO A 94 3.33 12.10 2.72
N PHE A 95 4.15 11.11 2.42
CA PHE A 95 3.76 9.73 2.16
C PHE A 95 4.48 8.80 3.15
N VAL A 96 3.90 7.63 3.40
CA VAL A 96 4.55 6.53 4.14
C VAL A 96 4.39 5.26 3.33
N ILE A 97 5.50 4.54 3.10
CA ILE A 97 5.45 3.18 2.54
C ILE A 97 4.75 2.28 3.56
N VAL A 98 3.83 1.45 3.08
CA VAL A 98 3.08 0.52 3.94
C VAL A 98 3.16 -0.93 3.50
N GLY A 99 3.63 -1.20 2.28
CA GLY A 99 3.71 -2.55 1.74
C GLY A 99 4.07 -2.58 0.26
N GLU A 100 3.96 -3.76 -0.36
CA GLU A 100 4.24 -3.94 -1.78
C GLU A 100 3.47 -5.10 -2.40
N ILE A 101 3.36 -5.08 -3.73
CA ILE A 101 3.03 -6.24 -4.56
C ILE A 101 4.28 -6.58 -5.39
N PRO A 102 5.12 -7.52 -4.94
CA PRO A 102 6.43 -7.76 -5.55
C PRO A 102 6.33 -8.17 -7.03
N LEU A 103 5.34 -8.99 -7.39
CA LEU A 103 5.16 -9.44 -8.79
C LEU A 103 4.71 -8.33 -9.76
N MET A 104 4.41 -7.14 -9.25
CA MET A 104 4.08 -5.96 -10.03
C MET A 104 5.13 -4.85 -9.88
N ASP A 105 6.22 -5.09 -9.15
CA ASP A 105 7.19 -4.07 -8.73
C ASP A 105 6.47 -2.81 -8.20
N MET A 106 5.41 -3.01 -7.41
CA MET A 106 4.51 -1.93 -6.98
C MET A 106 4.63 -1.72 -5.47
N THR A 107 5.22 -0.61 -5.07
CA THR A 107 5.23 -0.15 -3.68
C THR A 107 3.91 0.52 -3.33
N TRP A 108 3.34 0.21 -2.17
CA TRP A 108 2.12 0.82 -1.66
C TRP A 108 2.42 1.90 -0.65
N TYR A 109 1.71 3.01 -0.78
CA TYR A 109 1.83 4.17 0.09
C TYR A 109 0.48 4.55 0.67
N ILE A 110 0.52 5.18 1.84
CA ILE A 110 -0.55 6.01 2.36
C ILE A 110 -0.06 7.46 2.38
N SER A 111 -0.89 8.41 1.96
CA SER A 111 -0.61 9.85 2.11
C SER A 111 -1.12 10.37 3.46
N LEU A 112 -0.68 11.56 3.86
CA LEU A 112 -1.13 12.19 5.11
C LEU A 112 -2.67 12.36 5.16
N SER A 113 -3.31 12.60 4.02
CA SER A 113 -4.77 12.71 3.85
C SER A 113 -5.51 11.37 3.91
N GLY A 114 -4.77 10.25 3.91
CA GLY A 114 -5.32 8.90 4.01
C GLY A 114 -5.56 8.20 2.67
N LEU A 115 -5.24 8.85 1.55
CA LEU A 115 -5.33 8.25 0.22
C LEU A 115 -4.26 7.17 0.04
N PHE A 116 -4.58 6.14 -0.74
CA PHE A 116 -3.67 5.05 -1.05
C PHE A 116 -3.11 5.18 -2.46
N TYR A 117 -1.81 4.93 -2.59
CA TYR A 117 -1.11 5.01 -3.87
C TYR A 117 -0.28 3.76 -4.15
N GLY A 118 -0.13 3.44 -5.44
CA GLY A 118 0.79 2.45 -5.96
C GLY A 118 1.87 3.14 -6.79
N GLY A 119 3.13 3.01 -6.37
CA GLY A 119 4.29 3.53 -7.09
C GLY A 119 5.08 2.41 -7.78
N ASN A 120 5.59 2.69 -8.98
CA ASN A 120 6.48 1.83 -9.75
C ASN A 120 7.41 2.75 -10.58
N ASP A 121 8.66 2.92 -10.17
CA ASP A 121 9.63 3.82 -10.81
C ASP A 121 9.05 5.22 -11.11
N ASP A 122 8.93 5.61 -12.37
CA ASP A 122 8.41 6.91 -12.78
C ASP A 122 6.87 6.98 -12.76
N TYR A 123 6.17 5.94 -12.31
CA TYR A 123 4.71 5.88 -12.32
C TYR A 123 4.11 5.92 -10.92
N LEU A 124 3.04 6.71 -10.77
CA LEU A 124 2.24 6.80 -9.56
C LEU A 124 0.74 6.71 -9.88
N ILE A 125 0.05 5.85 -9.16
CA ILE A 125 -1.38 5.56 -9.35
C ILE A 125 -2.10 5.86 -8.04
N CYS A 126 -3.15 6.69 -8.08
CA CYS A 126 -4.08 6.80 -6.95
C CYS A 126 -4.98 5.55 -6.93
N LEU A 127 -4.83 4.72 -5.92
CA LEU A 127 -5.53 3.44 -5.79
C LEU A 127 -6.93 3.62 -5.19
N GLY A 128 -7.12 4.59 -4.30
CA GLY A 128 -8.41 4.88 -3.68
C GLY A 128 -8.30 5.81 -2.47
N ASP A 129 -9.46 6.25 -2.00
CA ASP A 129 -9.64 7.16 -0.88
C ASP A 129 -9.44 6.48 0.49
N ASP A 130 -9.54 5.15 0.50
CA ASP A 130 -9.27 4.31 1.66
C ASP A 130 -8.72 2.93 1.25
N PHE A 131 -8.31 2.14 2.24
CA PHE A 131 -7.71 0.82 2.02
C PHE A 131 -8.67 -0.17 1.34
N TYR A 132 -9.96 -0.16 1.68
CA TYR A 132 -10.93 -1.09 1.12
C TYR A 132 -11.16 -0.78 -0.36
N GLN A 133 -11.27 0.50 -0.71
CA GLN A 133 -11.40 0.93 -2.10
C GLN A 133 -10.13 0.61 -2.89
N ALA A 134 -8.95 0.91 -2.34
CA ALA A 134 -7.66 0.61 -2.98
C ALA A 134 -7.48 -0.88 -3.26
N LEU A 135 -7.73 -1.72 -2.24
CA LEU A 135 -7.67 -3.17 -2.37
C LEU A 135 -8.72 -3.66 -3.37
N ASN A 136 -9.96 -3.17 -3.31
CA ASN A 136 -10.99 -3.54 -4.26
C ASN A 136 -10.58 -3.23 -5.70
N ASN A 137 -10.07 -2.02 -5.96
CA ASN A 137 -9.65 -1.60 -7.30
C ASN A 137 -8.56 -2.52 -7.86
N ILE A 138 -7.61 -2.93 -7.02
CA ILE A 138 -6.53 -3.83 -7.41
C ILE A 138 -7.04 -5.26 -7.66
N ILE A 139 -7.90 -5.82 -6.80
CA ILE A 139 -8.42 -7.19 -6.97
C ILE A 139 -9.46 -7.32 -8.09
N THR A 140 -10.02 -6.20 -8.57
CA THR A 140 -10.92 -6.19 -9.74
C THR A 140 -10.21 -5.78 -11.03
N GLY A 141 -8.98 -5.28 -10.94
CA GLY A 141 -8.27 -4.72 -12.09
C GLY A 141 -8.96 -3.48 -12.64
N ALA A 142 -9.41 -2.59 -11.76
CA ALA A 142 -10.02 -1.33 -12.14
C ALA A 142 -9.08 -0.53 -13.07
N VAL A 143 -9.67 0.20 -14.01
CA VAL A 143 -8.92 1.14 -14.85
C VAL A 143 -8.71 2.40 -14.03
N LEU A 144 -7.46 2.67 -13.68
CA LEU A 144 -7.04 3.82 -12.90
C LEU A 144 -6.09 4.67 -13.74
N ASP A 145 -6.09 5.98 -13.49
CA ASP A 145 -5.17 6.90 -14.14
C ASP A 145 -3.74 6.67 -13.63
N VAL A 146 -2.82 6.51 -14.57
CA VAL A 146 -1.39 6.33 -14.30
C VAL A 146 -0.69 7.65 -14.58
N ASN A 147 -0.07 8.23 -13.57
CA ASN A 147 0.65 9.50 -13.70
C ASN A 147 2.14 9.21 -13.82
N THR A 148 2.79 9.84 -14.80
CA THR A 148 4.25 9.87 -14.85
C THR A 148 4.75 10.99 -13.93
N VAL A 149 5.66 10.65 -13.02
CA VAL A 149 6.29 11.57 -12.08
C VAL A 149 7.77 11.69 -12.44
N GLU A 150 8.09 12.79 -13.11
CA GLU A 150 9.45 13.12 -13.54
C GLU A 150 10.19 13.88 -12.41
N ASP A 151 11.53 13.80 -12.42
CA ASP A 151 12.34 14.69 -11.60
C ASP A 151 12.28 16.12 -12.18
N GLU A 152 11.88 17.08 -11.34
CA GLU A 152 11.96 18.52 -11.66
C GLU A 152 13.41 19.02 -11.77
#